data_AF-A0A8S1QM55-F1
#
_entry.id   AF-A0A8S1QM55-F1
#
_cell.length_a   1.000
_cell.length_b   1.000
_cell.length_c   1.000
_cell.angle_alpha   90.00
_cell.angle_beta   90.00
_cell.angle_gamma   90.00
#
_symmetry.space_group_name_H-M   'P 1'
#
loop_
_entity.id
_entity.type
_entity.pdbx_description
1 polymer ?
#
loop_
_entity_poly.entity_id
_entity_poly.type
_entity_poly.pdbx_seq_one_letter_code
_entity_poly.pdbx_strand_id
1 'polypeptide(L)'
;MQLDQRVSQLEKLAEQLLGRVCELEDQQGDLLDQIKKLQIKNQQLEQEISNLKNRTEEVQESWLFYCDKKRSLNSIKQILQIESDIVKEFDYLSWQTEDIMWRQIIRNISKEQQKDLEKINGAQLKQLAQQKLKENIDNEVLFVLRNVSKLNEKMNELIELCAIFTQLWYEIELGGDQCQGRMILVIESDQNLDKLELTRQDNSKVILQIEKLQN
;
A
#
# COMPACT_ATOMS: atom_id res chain seq x y z
N MET A 1 -24.07 -47.25 -61.45
CA MET A 1 -24.68 -47.45 -60.12
C MET A 1 -23.67 -47.25 -58.96
N GLN A 2 -22.56 -48.00 -58.85
CA GLN A 2 -21.59 -47.78 -57.75
C GLN A 2 -20.80 -46.46 -57.85
N LEU A 3 -20.49 -45.99 -59.07
CA LEU A 3 -19.83 -44.70 -59.31
C LEU A 3 -20.75 -43.53 -58.92
N ASP A 4 -22.02 -43.58 -59.32
CA ASP A 4 -23.01 -42.54 -59.01
C ASP A 4 -23.24 -42.38 -57.51
N GLN A 5 -23.23 -43.50 -56.77
CA GLN A 5 -23.31 -43.48 -55.30
C GLN A 5 -22.08 -42.83 -54.65
N ARG A 6 -20.88 -43.08 -55.17
CA ARG A 6 -19.65 -42.45 -54.67
C ARG A 6 -19.60 -40.95 -54.98
N VAL A 7 -20.05 -40.55 -56.17
CA VAL A 7 -20.16 -39.13 -56.55
C VAL A 7 -21.12 -38.41 -55.63
N SER A 8 -22.32 -38.96 -55.40
CA SER A 8 -23.31 -38.36 -54.49
C SER A 8 -22.83 -38.27 -53.03
N GLN A 9 -22.04 -39.24 -52.56
CA GLN A 9 -21.43 -39.18 -51.22
C GLN A 9 -20.37 -38.08 -51.12
N LEU A 10 -19.55 -37.90 -52.15
CA LEU A 10 -18.52 -36.86 -52.19
C LEU A 10 -19.13 -35.46 -52.28
N GLU A 11 -20.21 -35.28 -53.04
CA GLU A 11 -20.95 -34.02 -53.13
C GLU A 11 -21.50 -33.60 -51.75
N LYS A 12 -22.16 -34.53 -51.04
CA LYS A 12 -22.65 -34.27 -49.68
C LYS A 12 -21.53 -33.92 -48.70
N LEU A 13 -20.38 -34.59 -48.81
CA LEU A 13 -19.24 -34.33 -47.94
C LEU A 13 -18.60 -32.98 -48.26
N ALA A 14 -18.56 -32.58 -49.52
CA ALA A 14 -18.09 -31.27 -49.96
C ALA A 14 -19.01 -30.14 -49.44
N GLU A 15 -20.34 -30.30 -49.53
CA GLU A 15 -21.31 -29.34 -48.97
C GLU A 15 -21.16 -29.18 -47.45
N GLN A 16 -20.98 -30.29 -46.72
CA GLN A 16 -20.75 -30.26 -45.27
C GLN A 16 -19.43 -29.57 -44.90
N LEU A 17 -18.36 -29.81 -45.66
CA LEU A 17 -17.08 -29.13 -45.45
C LEU A 17 -17.18 -27.64 -45.73
N LEU A 18 -17.89 -27.24 -46.79
CA LEU A 18 -18.15 -25.84 -47.10
C LEU A 18 -18.92 -25.14 -45.98
N GLY A 19 -19.98 -25.74 -45.46
CA GLY A 19 -20.74 -25.19 -44.33
C GLY A 19 -19.85 -24.98 -43.10
N ARG A 20 -18.99 -25.96 -42.79
CA ARG A 20 -18.07 -25.89 -41.66
C ARG A 20 -16.94 -24.88 -41.87
N VAL A 21 -16.52 -24.63 -43.11
CA VAL A 21 -15.58 -23.54 -43.43
C VAL A 21 -16.24 -22.19 -43.17
N CYS A 22 -17.47 -21.97 -43.66
CA CYS A 22 -18.18 -20.72 -43.39
C CYS A 22 -18.36 -20.45 -41.89
N GLU A 23 -18.75 -21.47 -41.11
CA GLU A 23 -18.89 -21.34 -39.65
C GLU A 23 -17.56 -20.96 -38.96
N LEU A 24 -16.43 -21.52 -39.42
CA LEU A 24 -15.12 -21.19 -38.88
C LEU A 24 -14.66 -19.77 -39.28
N GLU A 25 -14.99 -19.33 -40.50
CA GLU A 25 -14.72 -17.96 -40.96
C GLU A 25 -15.51 -16.93 -40.14
N ASP A 26 -16.78 -17.21 -39.84
CA ASP A 26 -17.61 -16.35 -38.99
C ASP A 26 -17.04 -16.28 -37.56
N GLN A 27 -16.67 -17.43 -36.97
CA GLN A 27 -16.04 -17.47 -35.64
C GLN A 27 -14.70 -16.73 -35.61
N GLN A 28 -13.91 -16.81 -36.67
CA GLN A 28 -12.67 -16.07 -36.80
C GLN A 28 -12.93 -14.55 -36.84
N GLY A 29 -13.97 -14.11 -37.55
CA GLY A 29 -14.42 -12.72 -37.57
C GLY A 29 -14.76 -12.20 -36.18
N ASP A 30 -15.58 -12.95 -35.44
CA ASP A 30 -15.99 -12.60 -34.07
C ASP A 30 -14.78 -12.48 -33.11
N LEU A 31 -13.83 -13.41 -33.22
CA LEU A 31 -12.61 -13.39 -32.42
C LEU A 31 -11.73 -12.17 -32.73
N LEU A 32 -11.60 -11.80 -34.01
CA LEU A 32 -10.84 -10.61 -34.41
C LEU A 32 -11.45 -9.33 -33.84
N ASP A 33 -12.78 -9.24 -33.80
CA ASP A 33 -13.47 -8.08 -33.22
C ASP A 33 -13.34 -8.04 -31.69
N GLN A 34 -13.33 -9.19 -31.01
CA GLN A 34 -13.03 -9.26 -29.58
C GLN A 34 -11.59 -8.80 -29.28
N ILE A 35 -10.61 -9.22 -30.09
CA ILE A 35 -9.21 -8.80 -29.95
C ILE A 35 -9.10 -7.28 -30.10
N LYS A 36 -9.74 -6.67 -31.09
CA LYS A 36 -9.73 -5.21 -31.27
C LYS A 36 -10.32 -4.48 -30.06
N LYS A 37 -11.44 -4.96 -29.52
CA LYS A 37 -12.06 -4.37 -28.30
C LYS A 37 -11.13 -4.45 -27.10
N LEU A 38 -10.44 -5.57 -26.91
CA LEU A 38 -9.45 -5.74 -25.83
C LEU A 38 -8.24 -4.83 -26.01
N GLN A 39 -7.75 -4.65 -27.25
CA GLN A 39 -6.64 -3.74 -27.54
C GLN A 39 -6.99 -2.29 -27.19
N ILE A 40 -8.18 -1.82 -27.57
CA ILE A 40 -8.64 -0.46 -27.23
C ILE A 40 -8.73 -0.30 -25.71
N LYS A 41 -9.29 -1.30 -25.00
CA LYS A 41 -9.39 -1.25 -23.54
C LYS A 41 -8.02 -1.23 -22.87
N ASN A 42 -7.05 -1.99 -23.36
CA ASN A 42 -5.68 -1.96 -22.84
C ASN A 42 -5.03 -0.58 -23.06
N GLN A 43 -5.19 0.03 -24.22
CA GLN A 43 -4.66 1.37 -24.47
C GLN A 43 -5.28 2.42 -23.53
N GLN A 44 -6.57 2.33 -23.25
CA GLN A 44 -7.24 3.19 -22.29
C GLN A 44 -6.68 3.00 -20.87
N LEU A 45 -6.50 1.76 -20.44
CA LEU A 45 -5.90 1.44 -19.14
C LEU A 45 -4.44 1.92 -19.03
N GLU A 46 -3.64 1.77 -20.09
CA GLU A 46 -2.27 2.28 -20.15
C GLU A 46 -2.23 3.81 -20.00
N GLN A 47 -3.17 4.53 -20.63
CA GLN A 47 -3.31 5.97 -20.49
C GLN A 47 -3.75 6.37 -19.08
N GLU A 48 -4.70 5.66 -18.47
CA GLU A 48 -5.11 5.88 -17.09
C GLU A 48 -3.94 5.65 -16.12
N ILE A 49 -3.18 4.57 -16.29
CA ILE A 49 -1.98 4.30 -15.48
C ILE A 49 -0.93 5.41 -15.66
N SER A 50 -0.70 5.88 -16.88
CA SER A 50 0.23 6.96 -17.16
C SER A 50 -0.20 8.27 -16.48
N ASN A 51 -1.49 8.61 -16.57
CA ASN A 51 -2.06 9.79 -15.92
C ASN A 51 -1.99 9.69 -14.39
N LEU A 52 -2.24 8.51 -13.82
CA LEU A 52 -2.08 8.28 -12.38
C LEU A 52 -0.61 8.44 -11.96
N LYS A 53 0.35 7.87 -12.71
CA LYS A 53 1.79 8.04 -12.43
C LYS A 53 2.21 9.50 -12.46
N ASN A 54 1.81 10.25 -13.49
CA ASN A 54 2.15 11.67 -13.59
C ASN A 54 1.55 12.49 -12.43
N ARG A 55 0.32 12.17 -11.99
CA ARG A 55 -0.28 12.77 -10.78
C ARG A 55 0.46 12.40 -9.49
N THR A 56 1.08 11.22 -9.45
CA THR A 56 1.87 10.77 -8.30
C THR A 56 3.22 11.49 -8.25
N GLU A 57 3.78 11.87 -9.41
CA GLU A 57 5.08 12.53 -9.51
C GLU A 57 5.04 14.04 -9.22
N GLU A 58 3.88 14.70 -9.35
CA GLU A 58 3.82 16.17 -9.27
C GLU A 58 3.87 16.74 -7.85
N VAL A 59 3.39 16.07 -6.81
CA VAL A 59 3.66 16.39 -5.38
C VAL A 59 3.35 15.15 -4.53
N GLN A 60 4.30 14.23 -4.36
CA GLN A 60 4.19 13.29 -3.25
C GLN A 60 4.71 13.99 -2.00
N GLU A 61 3.81 14.53 -1.18
CA GLU A 61 4.21 14.96 0.16
C GLU A 61 4.74 13.74 0.90
N SER A 62 6.02 13.76 1.25
CA SER A 62 6.58 12.74 2.12
C SER A 62 5.86 12.76 3.46
N TRP A 63 5.45 11.59 3.92
CA TRP A 63 4.81 11.38 5.22
C TRP A 63 5.73 10.65 6.19
N LEU A 64 6.85 10.09 5.69
CA LEU A 64 7.80 9.28 6.44
C LEU A 64 9.18 9.94 6.42
N PHE A 65 9.63 10.40 7.58
CA PHE A 65 10.91 11.07 7.72
C PHE A 65 11.78 10.43 8.80
N TYR A 66 13.08 10.70 8.76
CA TYR A 66 13.96 10.48 9.88
C TYR A 66 14.82 11.71 10.21
N CYS A 67 15.22 11.83 11.47
CA CYS A 67 16.08 12.90 11.95
C CYS A 67 17.13 12.40 12.94
N ASP A 68 18.15 13.23 13.15
CA ASP A 68 19.19 12.97 14.14
C ASP A 68 18.61 13.02 15.57
N LYS A 69 19.28 12.33 16.51
CA LYS A 69 18.83 12.22 17.90
C LYS A 69 18.65 13.57 18.60
N LYS A 70 17.70 13.62 19.54
CA LYS A 70 17.38 14.76 20.41
C LYS A 70 16.90 16.03 19.69
N ARG A 71 16.40 15.93 18.45
CA ARG A 71 15.79 17.08 17.77
C ARG A 71 14.48 17.46 18.48
N SER A 72 14.32 18.75 18.78
CA SER A 72 13.13 19.23 19.51
C SER A 72 11.86 19.11 18.66
N LEU A 73 10.72 18.90 19.31
CA LEU A 73 9.42 18.86 18.63
C LEU A 73 9.14 20.15 17.86
N ASN A 74 9.49 21.31 18.44
CA ASN A 74 9.28 22.60 17.78
C ASN A 74 10.06 22.72 16.47
N SER A 75 11.31 22.25 16.45
CA SER A 75 12.11 22.23 15.21
C SER A 75 11.49 21.30 14.17
N ILE A 76 11.02 20.12 14.57
CA ILE A 76 10.34 19.17 13.66
C ILE A 76 9.06 19.80 13.10
N LYS A 77 8.20 20.36 13.95
CA LYS A 77 6.96 21.04 13.53
C LYS A 77 7.23 22.21 12.58
N GLN A 78 8.26 23.01 12.84
CA GLN A 78 8.62 24.15 11.99
C GLN A 78 9.07 23.71 10.60
N ILE A 79 9.94 22.71 10.50
CA ILE A 79 10.46 22.22 9.21
C ILE A 79 9.33 21.59 8.39
N LEU A 80 8.46 20.80 9.03
CA LEU A 80 7.34 20.13 8.37
C LEU A 80 6.09 21.01 8.21
N GLN A 81 6.15 22.25 8.71
CA GLN A 81 5.03 23.21 8.70
C GLN A 81 3.74 22.61 9.31
N ILE A 82 3.89 21.92 10.44
CA ILE A 82 2.77 21.30 11.16
C ILE A 82 2.21 22.32 12.15
N GLU A 83 0.95 22.70 11.95
CA GLU A 83 0.25 23.67 12.79
C GLU A 83 -0.41 22.99 13.99
N SER A 84 -0.89 21.75 13.80
CA SER A 84 -1.61 20.97 14.80
C SER A 84 -0.82 20.70 16.08
N ASP A 85 -1.51 20.77 17.22
CA ASP A 85 -1.00 20.38 18.54
C ASP A 85 -1.09 18.89 18.82
N ILE A 86 -1.67 18.10 17.91
CA ILE A 86 -1.80 16.66 18.07
C ILE A 86 -0.46 16.00 17.76
N VAL A 87 0.36 15.85 18.80
CA VAL A 87 1.66 15.16 18.74
C VAL A 87 1.60 13.87 19.55
N LYS A 88 2.09 12.77 18.96
CA LYS A 88 2.13 11.45 19.56
C LYS A 88 3.57 10.94 19.57
N GLU A 89 4.20 10.99 20.74
CA GLU A 89 5.57 10.50 20.91
C GLU A 89 5.58 9.04 21.41
N PHE A 90 6.49 8.24 20.87
CA PHE A 90 6.76 6.88 21.32
C PHE A 90 8.25 6.71 21.58
N ASP A 91 8.60 5.83 22.52
CA ASP A 91 9.98 5.46 22.77
C ASP A 91 10.24 4.06 22.22
N TYR A 92 11.16 3.95 21.26
CA TYR A 92 11.52 2.67 20.66
C TYR A 92 12.17 1.72 21.66
N LEU A 93 12.85 2.26 22.68
CA LEU A 93 13.53 1.44 23.68
C LEU A 93 12.54 0.66 24.56
N SER A 94 11.33 1.18 24.79
CA SER A 94 10.31 0.51 25.59
C SER A 94 9.64 -0.68 24.91
N TRP A 95 9.83 -0.88 23.60
CA TRP A 95 9.19 -1.96 22.82
C TRP A 95 9.87 -3.31 23.05
N GLN A 96 9.78 -3.91 24.22
CA GLN A 96 10.48 -5.18 24.48
C GLN A 96 9.93 -6.34 23.64
N THR A 97 8.65 -6.29 23.29
CA THR A 97 7.96 -7.24 22.40
C THR A 97 6.99 -6.49 21.49
N GLU A 98 6.56 -7.13 20.40
CA GLU A 98 5.52 -6.61 19.50
C GLU A 98 4.22 -6.24 20.26
N ASP A 99 3.80 -7.09 21.20
CA ASP A 99 2.63 -6.83 22.06
C ASP A 99 2.78 -5.55 22.88
N ILE A 100 3.95 -5.31 23.47
CA ILE A 100 4.22 -4.10 24.27
C ILE A 100 4.18 -2.86 23.38
N MET A 101 4.75 -2.95 22.17
CA MET A 101 4.67 -1.89 21.17
C MET A 101 3.20 -1.53 20.85
N TRP A 102 2.38 -2.50 20.44
CA TRP A 102 0.99 -2.22 20.07
C TRP A 102 0.19 -1.62 21.22
N ARG A 103 0.39 -2.11 22.44
CA ARG A 103 -0.25 -1.55 23.64
C ARG A 103 0.15 -0.10 23.88
N GLN A 104 1.43 0.24 23.72
CA GLN A 104 1.90 1.62 23.88
C GLN A 104 1.33 2.53 22.79
N ILE A 105 1.29 2.06 21.54
CA ILE A 105 0.70 2.79 20.43
C ILE A 105 -0.75 3.12 20.74
N ILE A 106 -1.57 2.12 21.07
CA ILE A 106 -2.99 2.29 21.38
C ILE A 106 -3.16 3.29 22.54
N ARG A 107 -2.43 3.14 23.65
CA ARG A 107 -2.55 4.05 24.81
C ARG A 107 -2.24 5.50 24.50
N ASN A 108 -1.31 5.76 23.58
CA ASN A 108 -0.92 7.13 23.25
C ASN A 108 -1.90 7.79 22.28
N ILE A 109 -2.52 7.02 21.39
CA ILE A 109 -3.41 7.54 20.35
C ILE A 109 -4.89 7.53 20.78
N SER A 110 -5.24 6.77 21.82
CA SER A 110 -6.63 6.52 22.22
C SER A 110 -6.82 6.59 23.75
N LYS A 111 -8.06 6.43 24.24
CA LYS A 111 -8.41 6.56 25.68
C LYS A 111 -8.59 5.20 26.38
N GLU A 112 -8.13 4.14 25.73
CA GLU A 112 -8.37 2.76 26.10
C GLU A 112 -7.66 2.44 27.43
N GLN A 113 -8.42 1.85 28.36
CA GLN A 113 -7.87 1.52 29.68
C GLN A 113 -6.94 0.32 29.59
N GLN A 114 -5.87 0.34 30.39
CA GLN A 114 -4.89 -0.75 30.44
C GLN A 114 -5.54 -2.13 30.68
N LYS A 115 -6.56 -2.20 31.53
CA LYS A 115 -7.27 -3.45 31.86
C LYS A 115 -7.99 -4.08 30.68
N ASP A 116 -8.41 -3.26 29.71
CA ASP A 116 -9.12 -3.77 28.54
C ASP A 116 -8.13 -4.32 27.53
N LEU A 117 -6.99 -3.66 27.36
CA LEU A 117 -5.91 -4.15 26.50
C LEU A 117 -5.36 -5.49 27.00
N GLU A 118 -5.21 -5.69 28.31
CA GLU A 118 -4.65 -6.92 28.90
C GLU A 118 -5.45 -8.19 28.55
N LYS A 119 -6.72 -8.06 28.16
CA LYS A 119 -7.59 -9.19 27.79
C LYS A 119 -7.43 -9.63 26.34
N ILE A 120 -6.69 -8.86 25.54
CA ILE A 120 -6.61 -9.00 24.08
C ILE A 120 -5.25 -9.62 23.72
N ASN A 121 -5.26 -10.52 22.71
CA ASN A 121 -4.03 -11.15 22.20
C ASN A 121 -3.28 -10.28 21.18
N GLY A 122 -2.05 -10.66 20.81
CA GLY A 122 -1.18 -9.89 19.90
C GLY A 122 -1.82 -9.55 18.54
N ALA A 123 -2.47 -10.51 17.89
CA ALA A 123 -3.11 -10.28 16.59
C ALA A 123 -4.27 -9.29 16.69
N GLN A 124 -5.09 -9.40 17.73
CA GLN A 124 -6.19 -8.48 17.97
C GLN A 124 -5.68 -7.09 18.40
N LEU A 125 -4.57 -7.00 19.14
CA LEU A 125 -3.94 -5.72 19.49
C LEU A 125 -3.49 -4.98 18.24
N LYS A 126 -2.88 -5.68 17.29
CA LYS A 126 -2.45 -5.09 16.02
C LYS A 126 -3.64 -4.58 15.20
N GLN A 127 -4.71 -5.36 15.08
CA GLN A 127 -5.94 -4.93 14.41
C GLN A 127 -6.55 -3.69 15.08
N LEU A 128 -6.61 -3.68 16.41
CA LEU A 128 -7.10 -2.54 17.16
C LEU A 128 -6.20 -1.31 16.97
N ALA A 129 -4.87 -1.48 17.00
CA ALA A 129 -3.93 -0.40 16.76
C ALA A 129 -4.10 0.21 15.36
N GLN A 130 -4.27 -0.62 14.33
CA GLN A 130 -4.56 -0.17 12.97
C GLN A 130 -5.87 0.62 12.89
N GLN A 131 -6.94 0.11 13.50
CA GLN A 131 -8.22 0.82 13.57
C GLN A 131 -8.06 2.18 14.28
N LYS A 132 -7.35 2.21 15.40
CA LYS A 132 -7.15 3.42 16.20
C LYS A 132 -6.26 4.45 15.48
N LEU A 133 -5.26 4.01 14.73
CA LEU A 133 -4.47 4.90 13.87
C LEU A 133 -5.35 5.46 12.76
N LYS A 134 -6.21 4.63 12.14
CA LYS A 134 -7.14 5.05 11.10
C LYS A 134 -8.15 6.11 11.55
N GLU A 135 -8.55 6.12 12.83
CA GLU A 135 -9.39 7.19 13.39
C GLU A 135 -8.73 8.58 13.33
N ASN A 136 -7.45 8.69 12.95
CA ASN A 136 -6.72 9.95 12.84
C ASN A 136 -6.52 10.45 11.40
N ILE A 137 -7.01 9.75 10.37
CA ILE A 137 -6.76 10.10 8.96
C ILE A 137 -7.31 11.46 8.53
N ASP A 138 -8.30 12.00 9.25
CA ASP A 138 -8.91 13.31 8.97
C ASP A 138 -8.23 14.45 9.73
N ASN A 139 -7.22 14.16 10.56
CA ASN A 139 -6.51 15.14 11.38
C ASN A 139 -5.10 15.39 10.84
N GLU A 140 -4.55 16.58 11.08
CA GLU A 140 -3.11 16.78 11.02
C GLU A 140 -2.49 16.25 12.32
N VAL A 141 -1.68 15.18 12.23
CA VAL A 141 -1.08 14.50 13.39
C VAL A 141 0.38 14.21 13.15
N LEU A 142 1.21 14.62 14.10
CA LEU A 142 2.65 14.31 14.12
C LEU A 142 2.92 13.12 15.04
N PHE A 143 3.43 12.03 14.49
CA PHE A 143 3.96 10.91 15.22
C PHE A 143 5.47 10.98 15.26
N VAL A 144 6.06 10.83 16.45
CA VAL A 144 7.52 10.85 16.63
C VAL A 144 7.97 9.61 17.37
N LEU A 145 8.80 8.80 16.70
CA LEU A 145 9.41 7.63 17.30
C LEU A 145 10.83 7.97 17.76
N ARG A 146 11.04 8.03 19.07
CA ARG A 146 12.31 8.40 19.70
C ARG A 146 13.24 7.20 19.82
N ASN A 147 14.55 7.48 19.85
CA ASN A 147 15.60 6.53 20.23
C ASN A 147 15.73 5.28 19.35
N VAL A 148 15.44 5.36 18.05
CA VAL A 148 15.61 4.22 17.13
C VAL A 148 17.09 3.93 16.91
N SER A 149 17.43 2.63 16.99
CA SER A 149 18.77 2.11 16.69
C SER A 149 18.64 0.85 15.84
N LYS A 150 19.35 0.80 14.70
CA LYS A 150 19.34 -0.37 13.79
C LYS A 150 20.00 -1.61 14.38
N LEU A 151 20.75 -1.47 15.47
CA LEU A 151 21.43 -2.60 16.12
C LEU A 151 20.46 -3.45 16.95
N ASN A 152 19.18 -3.08 17.00
CA ASN A 152 18.16 -3.77 17.79
C ASN A 152 17.46 -4.84 16.95
N GLU A 153 17.03 -5.94 17.60
CA GLU A 153 16.28 -7.03 16.97
C GLU A 153 14.88 -6.60 16.49
N LYS A 154 14.42 -5.42 16.93
CA LYS A 154 13.05 -4.90 16.76
C LYS A 154 12.84 -4.15 15.43
N MET A 155 13.71 -4.37 14.45
CA MET A 155 13.64 -3.66 13.16
C MET A 155 12.44 -4.12 12.33
N ASN A 156 11.99 -5.36 12.52
CA ASN A 156 10.83 -5.89 11.81
C ASN A 156 9.55 -5.16 12.23
N GLU A 157 9.40 -4.91 13.53
CA GLU A 157 8.28 -4.20 14.14
C GLU A 157 8.24 -2.73 13.69
N LEU A 158 9.41 -2.08 13.58
CA LEU A 158 9.53 -0.74 13.01
C LEU A 158 9.05 -0.71 11.55
N ILE A 159 9.54 -1.65 10.73
CA ILE A 159 9.18 -1.71 9.31
C ILE A 159 7.69 -1.97 9.15
N GLU A 160 7.13 -2.82 9.99
CA GLU A 160 5.70 -3.10 10.00
C GLU A 160 4.86 -1.88 10.39
N LEU A 161 5.27 -1.12 11.41
CA LEU A 161 4.61 0.13 11.76
C LEU A 161 4.65 1.11 10.58
N CYS A 162 5.82 1.27 9.95
CA CYS A 162 5.94 2.14 8.78
C CYS A 162 5.08 1.66 7.61
N ALA A 163 4.95 0.35 7.39
CA ALA A 163 4.07 -0.21 6.37
C ALA A 163 2.58 0.11 6.64
N ILE A 164 2.15 0.10 7.91
CA ILE A 164 0.79 0.52 8.29
C ILE A 164 0.59 2.01 7.99
N PHE A 165 1.54 2.86 8.37
CA PHE A 165 1.46 4.29 8.04
C PHE A 165 1.44 4.53 6.53
N THR A 166 2.18 3.73 5.76
CA THR A 166 2.15 3.78 4.28
C THR A 166 0.74 3.53 3.76
N GLN A 167 0.07 2.50 4.30
CA GLN A 167 -1.31 2.18 3.93
C GLN A 167 -2.27 3.32 4.30
N LEU A 168 -2.13 3.90 5.51
CA LEU A 168 -2.98 5.01 5.95
C LEU A 168 -2.76 6.28 5.12
N TRP A 169 -1.51 6.55 4.73
CA TRP A 169 -1.19 7.65 3.82
C TRP A 169 -1.86 7.47 2.46
N TYR A 170 -1.83 6.27 1.89
CA TYR A 170 -2.57 5.99 0.66
C TYR A 170 -4.08 6.19 0.81
N GLU A 171 -4.66 5.86 1.97
CA GLU A 171 -6.08 6.14 2.23
C GLU A 171 -6.38 7.65 2.27
N ILE A 172 -5.46 8.46 2.82
CA ILE A 172 -5.55 9.93 2.80
C ILE A 172 -5.46 10.46 1.36
N GLU A 173 -4.43 10.05 0.60
CA GLU A 173 -4.24 10.49 -0.79
C GLU A 173 -5.41 10.09 -1.70
N LEU A 174 -5.93 8.86 -1.55
CA LEU A 174 -7.05 8.36 -2.34
C LEU A 174 -8.42 8.88 -1.86
N GLY A 175 -8.51 9.37 -0.63
CA GLY A 175 -9.73 9.94 -0.06
C GLY A 175 -10.19 11.24 -0.73
N GLY A 176 -9.32 11.88 -1.51
CA GLY A 176 -9.62 13.11 -2.26
C GLY A 176 -10.14 14.22 -1.34
N ASP A 177 -11.16 14.95 -1.76
CA ASP A 177 -11.71 16.09 -1.01
C ASP A 177 -12.33 15.72 0.36
N GLN A 178 -12.54 14.42 0.64
CA GLN A 178 -13.17 13.94 1.87
C GLN A 178 -12.16 13.70 3.01
N CYS A 179 -10.89 13.42 2.68
CA CYS A 179 -9.82 13.27 3.66
C CYS A 179 -8.81 14.41 3.49
N GLN A 180 -8.87 15.39 4.38
CA GLN A 180 -7.93 16.53 4.42
C GLN A 180 -6.88 16.39 5.53
N GLY A 181 -6.79 15.23 6.18
CA GLY A 181 -5.81 15.03 7.23
C GLY A 181 -4.40 14.83 6.69
N ARG A 182 -3.43 14.92 7.61
CA ARG A 182 -2.00 14.85 7.30
C ARG A 182 -1.31 14.10 8.43
N MET A 183 -1.07 12.81 8.21
CA MET A 183 -0.41 11.94 9.18
C MET A 183 1.07 11.82 8.84
N ILE A 184 1.93 12.34 9.70
CA ILE A 184 3.38 12.32 9.48
C ILE A 184 4.07 11.48 10.57
N LEU A 185 4.96 10.57 10.16
CA LEU A 185 5.81 9.79 11.05
C LEU A 185 7.27 10.25 10.92
N VAL A 186 7.85 10.71 12.03
CA VAL A 186 9.26 11.08 12.14
C VAL A 186 9.99 10.09 13.03
N ILE A 187 11.04 9.48 12.49
CA ILE A 187 11.87 8.52 13.19
C ILE A 187 13.18 9.18 13.65
N GLU A 188 13.40 9.23 14.95
CA GLU A 188 14.64 9.71 15.50
C GLU A 188 15.68 8.58 15.57
N SER A 189 16.79 8.72 14.85
CA SER A 189 17.85 7.70 14.83
C SER A 189 19.25 8.31 14.84
N ASP A 190 20.21 7.53 15.33
CA ASP A 190 21.65 7.81 15.21
C ASP A 190 22.25 7.27 13.92
N GLN A 191 21.46 6.55 13.11
CA GLN A 191 21.90 5.97 11.86
C GLN A 191 21.08 6.50 10.68
N ASN A 192 21.67 6.39 9.50
CA ASN A 192 20.97 6.69 8.26
C ASN A 192 19.84 5.66 8.04
N LEU A 193 18.60 6.14 7.86
CA LEU A 193 17.40 5.33 7.63
C LEU A 193 16.81 5.49 6.22
N ASP A 194 17.53 6.06 5.25
CA ASP A 194 17.07 6.36 3.88
C ASP A 194 16.31 5.20 3.22
N LYS A 195 16.69 3.97 3.58
CA LYS A 195 16.03 2.74 3.16
C LYS A 195 15.86 1.77 4.33
N LEU A 196 14.63 1.27 4.51
CA LEU A 196 14.33 0.09 5.31
C LEU A 196 13.88 -1.05 4.41
N GLU A 197 14.37 -2.26 4.68
CA GLU A 197 14.03 -3.47 3.91
C GLU A 197 13.74 -4.63 4.87
N LEU A 198 12.59 -5.27 4.68
CA LEU A 198 12.20 -6.50 5.37
C LEU A 198 11.93 -7.58 4.32
N THR A 199 12.61 -8.72 4.46
CA THR A 199 12.26 -9.93 3.71
C THR A 199 11.41 -10.82 4.60
N ARG A 200 10.16 -11.05 4.19
CA ARG A 200 9.22 -11.92 4.90
C ARG A 200 9.54 -13.39 4.62
N GLN A 201 8.95 -14.30 5.40
CA GLN A 201 9.16 -15.75 5.30
C GLN A 201 8.73 -16.33 3.94
N ASP A 202 7.82 -15.68 3.24
CA ASP A 202 7.35 -16.01 1.89
C ASP A 202 8.27 -15.44 0.78
N ASN A 203 9.46 -14.95 1.13
CA ASN A 203 10.40 -14.24 0.26
C ASN A 203 9.87 -12.92 -0.34
N SER A 204 8.70 -12.44 0.10
CA SER A 204 8.26 -11.09 -0.28
C SER A 204 9.12 -10.03 0.42
N LYS A 205 9.37 -8.92 -0.28
CA LYS A 205 10.17 -7.81 0.23
C LYS A 205 9.31 -6.58 0.43
N VAL A 206 9.37 -6.02 1.63
CA VAL A 206 8.86 -4.68 1.93
C VAL A 206 10.05 -3.74 1.90
N ILE A 207 10.02 -2.76 1.02
CA ILE A 207 11.06 -1.74 0.90
C ILE A 207 10.39 -0.38 1.13
N LEU A 208 10.89 0.37 2.09
CA LEU A 208 10.42 1.72 2.41
C LEU A 208 11.55 2.71 2.23
N GLN A 209 11.28 3.77 1.48
CA GLN A 209 12.15 4.95 1.41
C GLN A 209 11.74 5.93 2.49
N ILE A 210 12.72 6.50 3.19
CA ILE A 210 12.49 7.43 4.30
C ILE A 210 13.28 8.68 4.01
N GLU A 211 12.62 9.83 4.04
CA GLU A 211 13.29 11.09 3.74
C GLU A 211 14.05 11.61 4.97
N LYS A 212 15.30 12.05 4.78
CA LYS A 212 16.02 12.74 5.85
C LYS A 212 15.42 14.12 6.02
N LEU A 213 14.99 14.45 7.24
CA LEU A 213 14.47 15.76 7.60
C LEU A 213 15.64 16.77 7.59
N GLN A 214 15.81 17.47 6.47
CA GLN A 214 16.86 18.48 6.25
C GLN A 214 16.55 19.76 7.04
N ASN A 215 17.59 20.52 7.41
CA ASN A 215 17.44 21.78 8.14
C ASN A 215 16.90 22.90 7.26
#